data_AF-A0A2T2VKY4-F1
#
_entry.id   AF-A0A2T2VKY4-F1
#
_cell.length_a   1.000
_cell.length_b   1.000
_cell.length_c   1.000
_cell.angle_alpha   90.00
_cell.angle_beta   90.00
_cell.angle_gamma   90.00
#
_symmetry.space_group_name_H-M   'P 1'
#
loop_
_entity.id
_entity.type
_entity.pdbx_description
1 polymer ?
#
loop_
_entity_poly.entity_id
_entity_poly.type
_entity_poly.pdbx_seq_one_letter_code
_entity_poly.pdbx_strand_id
1 'polypeptide(L)'
;MKVTTILNSLLIVLLIAGCTSKPSKKAMKEKINTLKTEVYQGQDADTIRGKAKILIDRYKSFTNNYPKDTLAPVYLYEAGQTAKNILQDHQQAVENYGKLVDQYPDHEQ
;
A
#
# COMPACT_ATOMS: atom_id res chain seq x y z
N MET A 1 -52.16 -10.91 -16.58
CA MET A 1 -50.84 -10.26 -16.75
C MET A 1 -50.50 -9.55 -15.43
N LYS A 2 -49.90 -10.23 -14.46
CA LYS A 2 -48.46 -10.15 -14.08
C LYS A 2 -47.92 -8.71 -13.90
N VAL A 3 -48.60 -7.88 -13.11
CA VAL A 3 -48.08 -6.56 -12.67
C VAL A 3 -47.29 -6.68 -11.35
N THR A 4 -47.58 -7.68 -10.52
CA THR A 4 -46.85 -7.94 -9.25
C THR A 4 -45.46 -8.55 -9.44
N THR A 5 -45.11 -9.02 -10.64
CA THR A 5 -43.79 -9.63 -10.90
C THR A 5 -42.72 -8.61 -11.25
N ILE A 6 -43.09 -7.38 -11.64
CA ILE A 6 -42.12 -6.33 -12.03
C ILE A 6 -41.65 -5.52 -10.81
N LEU A 7 -42.45 -5.45 -9.74
CA LEU A 7 -42.07 -4.72 -8.52
C LEU A 7 -40.99 -5.46 -7.70
N ASN A 8 -40.83 -6.77 -7.91
CA ASN A 8 -39.91 -7.61 -7.15
C ASN A 8 -38.52 -7.77 -7.80
N SER A 9 -38.27 -7.08 -8.91
CA SER A 9 -37.00 -7.20 -9.66
C SER A 9 -36.07 -6.00 -9.49
N LEU A 10 -36.50 -4.93 -8.81
CA LEU A 10 -35.70 -3.71 -8.63
C LEU A 10 -34.92 -3.67 -7.30
N LEU A 11 -35.20 -4.57 -6.35
CA LEU A 11 -34.56 -4.56 -5.02
C LEU A 11 -33.23 -5.32 -4.94
N ILE A 12 -32.83 -6.06 -5.98
CA ILE A 12 -31.65 -6.96 -5.93
C ILE A 12 -30.37 -6.26 -6.43
N VAL A 13 -30.45 -5.10 -7.08
CA VAL A 13 -29.29 -4.42 -7.68
C VAL A 13 -28.49 -3.57 -6.68
N LEU A 14 -29.04 -3.24 -5.49
CA LEU A 14 -28.36 -2.38 -4.51
C LEU A 14 -27.38 -3.08 -3.54
N LEU A 15 -27.26 -4.41 -3.57
CA LEU A 15 -26.43 -5.16 -2.58
C LEU A 15 -24.98 -5.41 -3.00
N ILE A 16 -24.56 -4.97 -4.18
CA ILE A 16 -23.16 -5.06 -4.64
C ILE A 16 -22.38 -3.76 -4.42
N ALA A 17 -22.76 -2.96 -3.40
CA ALA A 17 -21.81 -2.06 -2.77
C ALA A 17 -20.76 -2.94 -2.05
N GLY A 18 -19.78 -3.42 -2.82
CA GLY A 18 -18.73 -4.31 -2.37
C GLY A 18 -18.02 -3.69 -1.17
N CYS A 19 -18.32 -4.20 0.03
CA CYS A 19 -17.51 -3.97 1.21
C CYS A 19 -16.15 -4.65 0.98
N THR A 20 -15.25 -4.00 0.25
CA THR A 20 -13.81 -4.28 0.40
C THR A 20 -13.43 -3.77 1.77
N SER A 21 -13.52 -4.65 2.79
CA SER A 21 -13.16 -4.28 4.15
C SER A 21 -11.70 -3.82 4.18
N LYS A 22 -11.46 -2.70 4.85
CA LYS A 22 -10.11 -2.16 5.00
C LYS A 22 -9.22 -3.23 5.65
N PRO A 23 -8.09 -3.61 5.03
CA PRO A 23 -7.21 -4.65 5.57
C PRO A 23 -6.66 -4.25 6.93
N SER A 24 -6.56 -5.19 7.87
CA SER A 24 -6.11 -4.92 9.25
C SER A 24 -4.72 -4.25 9.27
N LYS A 25 -4.62 -3.12 9.99
CA LYS A 25 -3.36 -2.38 10.19
C LYS A 25 -2.25 -3.28 10.72
N LYS A 26 -2.57 -4.14 11.70
CA LYS A 26 -1.61 -5.06 12.32
C LYS A 26 -1.05 -6.04 11.28
N ALA A 27 -1.93 -6.68 10.50
CA ALA A 27 -1.54 -7.64 9.48
C ALA A 27 -0.66 -6.99 8.38
N MET A 28 -0.97 -5.74 8.00
CA MET A 28 -0.13 -5.00 7.04
C MET A 28 1.27 -4.74 7.59
N LYS A 29 1.39 -4.29 8.84
CA LYS A 29 2.69 -4.06 9.49
C LYS A 29 3.50 -5.34 9.62
N GLU A 30 2.87 -6.45 10.02
CA GLU A 30 3.53 -7.76 10.10
C GLU A 30 4.09 -8.17 8.74
N LYS A 31 3.29 -8.04 7.66
CA LYS A 31 3.76 -8.39 6.32
C LYS A 31 4.92 -7.49 5.86
N ILE A 32 4.86 -6.19 6.15
CA ILE A 32 5.95 -5.24 5.88
C ILE A 32 7.22 -5.67 6.62
N ASN A 33 7.12 -6.00 7.91
CA ASN A 33 8.27 -6.40 8.71
C ASN A 33 8.90 -7.70 8.20
N THR A 34 8.09 -8.69 7.81
CA THR A 34 8.61 -9.92 7.17
C THR A 34 9.38 -9.60 5.89
N LEU A 35 8.81 -8.77 5.01
CA LEU A 35 9.45 -8.38 3.76
C LEU A 35 10.73 -7.57 4.00
N LYS A 36 10.77 -6.68 4.99
CA LYS A 36 12.00 -5.97 5.40
C LYS A 36 13.11 -6.97 5.74
N THR A 37 12.81 -7.95 6.59
CA THR A 37 13.78 -8.99 6.96
C THR A 37 14.29 -9.73 5.72
N GLU A 38 13.40 -10.15 4.84
CA GLU A 38 13.77 -10.89 3.62
C GLU A 38 14.59 -10.05 2.63
N VAL A 39 14.35 -8.74 2.56
CA VAL A 39 15.08 -7.80 1.69
C VAL A 39 16.45 -7.46 2.26
N TYR A 40 16.55 -7.18 3.56
CA TYR A 40 17.79 -6.71 4.18
C TYR A 40 18.72 -7.82 4.69
N GLN A 41 18.22 -9.04 4.87
CA GLN A 41 19.01 -10.21 5.28
C GLN A 41 19.17 -11.25 4.18
N GLY A 42 18.47 -11.07 3.05
CA GLY A 42 18.62 -11.93 1.88
C GLY A 42 20.05 -11.90 1.33
N GLN A 43 20.43 -12.96 0.61
CA GLN A 43 21.74 -13.08 -0.03
C GLN A 43 21.65 -13.03 -1.56
N ASP A 44 20.50 -13.43 -2.13
CA ASP A 44 20.29 -13.47 -3.57
C ASP A 44 19.76 -12.13 -4.10
N ALA A 45 20.54 -11.48 -4.96
CA ALA A 45 20.27 -10.13 -5.44
C ALA A 45 18.95 -10.03 -6.22
N ASP A 46 18.63 -11.00 -7.08
CA ASP A 46 17.41 -10.98 -7.89
C ASP A 46 16.16 -11.16 -7.02
N THR A 47 16.21 -12.10 -6.08
CA THR A 47 15.15 -12.28 -5.08
C THR A 47 14.97 -11.03 -4.23
N ILE A 48 16.06 -10.40 -3.78
CA ILE A 48 16.01 -9.15 -3.00
C ILE A 48 15.34 -8.05 -3.81
N ARG A 49 15.72 -7.86 -5.08
CA ARG A 49 15.11 -6.85 -5.96
C ARG A 49 13.62 -7.12 -6.20
N GLY A 50 13.24 -8.38 -6.42
CA GLY A 50 11.84 -8.77 -6.55
C GLY A 50 11.03 -8.45 -5.29
N LYS A 51 11.56 -8.80 -4.12
CA LYS A 51 10.91 -8.54 -2.82
C LYS A 51 10.90 -7.05 -2.46
N ALA A 52 11.92 -6.29 -2.85
CA ALA A 52 11.99 -4.85 -2.64
C ALA A 52 10.86 -4.12 -3.40
N LYS A 53 10.53 -4.55 -4.63
CA LYS A 53 9.35 -4.04 -5.35
C LYS A 53 8.06 -4.31 -4.58
N ILE A 54 7.88 -5.54 -4.08
CA ILE A 54 6.71 -5.92 -3.28
C ILE A 54 6.64 -5.09 -1.98
N LEU A 55 7.79 -4.85 -1.34
CA LEU A 55 7.89 -4.07 -0.11
C LEU A 55 7.46 -2.61 -0.33
N ILE A 56 7.94 -1.98 -1.41
CA ILE A 56 7.50 -0.63 -1.82
C ILE A 56 5.99 -0.58 -2.01
N ASP A 57 5.40 -1.57 -2.68
CA ASP A 57 3.95 -1.63 -2.87
C ASP A 57 3.19 -1.81 -1.54
N ARG A 58 3.76 -2.54 -0.57
CA ARG A 58 3.16 -2.67 0.77
C ARG A 58 3.23 -1.38 1.57
N TYR A 59 4.32 -0.63 1.50
CA TYR A 59 4.40 0.71 2.07
C TYR A 59 3.31 1.63 1.51
N LYS A 60 3.22 1.73 0.17
CA LYS A 60 2.22 2.55 -0.52
C LYS A 60 0.79 2.10 -0.22
N SER A 61 0.56 0.79 -0.10
CA SER A 61 -0.74 0.25 0.28
C SER A 61 -1.10 0.66 1.72
N PHE A 62 -0.15 0.60 2.65
CA PHE A 62 -0.37 1.05 4.02
C PHE A 62 -0.69 2.54 4.08
N THR A 63 0.06 3.39 3.38
CA THR A 63 -0.15 4.84 3.38
C THR A 63 -1.51 5.21 2.81
N ASN A 64 -1.94 4.56 1.73
CA ASN A 64 -3.25 4.78 1.13
C ASN A 64 -4.40 4.36 2.06
N ASN A 65 -4.22 3.26 2.79
CA ASN A 65 -5.23 2.80 3.74
C ASN A 65 -5.20 3.64 5.02
N TYR A 66 -4.03 3.98 5.54
CA TYR A 66 -3.85 4.57 6.86
C TYR A 66 -3.11 5.92 6.80
N PRO A 67 -3.59 6.91 6.03
CA PRO A 67 -2.85 8.16 5.78
C PRO A 67 -2.71 9.06 7.00
N LYS A 68 -3.42 8.79 8.09
CA LYS A 68 -3.28 9.52 9.38
C LYS A 68 -2.44 8.77 10.41
N ASP A 69 -1.94 7.59 10.05
CA ASP A 69 -1.08 6.83 10.95
C ASP A 69 0.32 7.43 10.95
N THR A 70 0.96 7.46 12.12
CA THR A 70 2.30 8.03 12.28
C THR A 70 3.35 7.29 11.46
N LEU A 71 3.11 6.04 11.07
CA LEU A 71 3.99 5.27 10.19
C LEU A 71 3.78 5.56 8.70
N ALA A 72 2.69 6.22 8.31
CA ALA A 72 2.46 6.52 6.90
C ALA A 72 3.60 7.36 6.28
N PRO A 73 4.00 8.51 6.85
CA PRO A 73 5.12 9.25 6.29
C PRO A 73 6.44 8.46 6.35
N VAL A 74 6.67 7.70 7.42
CA VAL A 74 7.84 6.81 7.55
C VAL A 74 7.90 5.79 6.41
N TYR A 75 6.77 5.18 6.05
CA TYR A 75 6.70 4.21 4.97
C TYR A 75 6.85 4.82 3.57
N LEU A 76 6.43 6.07 3.34
CA LEU A 76 6.76 6.76 2.09
C LEU A 76 8.26 7.05 1.98
N TYR A 77 8.89 7.47 3.07
CA TYR A 77 10.34 7.65 3.12
C TYR A 77 11.08 6.33 2.84
N GLU A 78 10.71 5.25 3.54
CA GLU A 78 11.30 3.93 3.35
C GLU A 78 11.05 3.37 1.95
N ALA A 79 9.90 3.66 1.32
CA ALA A 79 9.65 3.31 -0.07
C ALA A 79 10.64 4.00 -1.02
N GLY A 80 10.89 5.29 -0.80
CA GLY A 80 11.89 6.04 -1.58
C GLY A 80 13.31 5.52 -1.36
N GLN A 81 13.69 5.22 -0.11
CA GLN A 81 15.00 4.65 0.21
C GLN A 81 15.19 3.26 -0.41
N THR A 82 14.16 2.42 -0.39
CA THR A 82 14.18 1.09 -1.00
C THR A 82 14.34 1.20 -2.53
N ALA A 83 13.59 2.11 -3.16
CA ALA A 83 13.69 2.36 -4.60
C ALA A 83 15.09 2.84 -4.98
N LYS A 84 15.62 3.84 -4.25
CA LYS A 84 16.94 4.42 -4.51
C LYS A 84 18.08 3.44 -4.28
N ASN A 85 18.11 2.77 -3.13
CA ASN A 85 19.30 2.04 -2.68
C ASN A 85 19.31 0.58 -3.16
N ILE A 86 18.14 -0.07 -3.27
CA ILE A 86 18.05 -1.49 -3.61
C ILE A 86 17.71 -1.68 -5.08
N LEU A 87 16.74 -0.91 -5.59
CA LEU A 87 16.33 -1.01 -6.98
C LEU A 87 17.18 -0.16 -7.93
N GLN A 88 17.83 0.88 -7.40
CA GLN A 88 18.48 1.95 -8.16
C GLN A 88 17.49 2.67 -9.09
N ASP A 89 16.21 2.70 -8.70
CA ASP A 89 15.14 3.39 -9.41
C ASP A 89 14.98 4.79 -8.80
N HIS A 90 15.80 5.71 -9.28
CA HIS A 90 15.84 7.09 -8.78
C HIS A 90 14.55 7.85 -9.09
N GLN A 91 13.88 7.54 -10.21
CA GLN A 91 12.62 8.17 -10.56
C GLN A 91 11.54 7.78 -9.54
N GLN A 92 11.40 6.47 -9.27
CA GLN A 92 10.45 6.00 -8.27
C GLN A 92 10.79 6.51 -6.86
N ALA A 93 12.08 6.69 -6.55
CA ALA A 93 12.49 7.30 -5.29
C ALA A 93 11.96 8.74 -5.17
N VAL A 94 12.18 9.57 -6.20
CA VAL A 94 11.66 10.95 -6.27
C VAL A 94 10.14 10.99 -6.16
N GLU A 95 9.42 10.09 -6.83
CA GLU A 95 7.96 10.01 -6.74
C GLU A 95 7.47 9.73 -5.31
N ASN A 96 8.13 8.83 -4.58
CA ASN A 96 7.76 8.51 -3.20
C ASN A 96 8.13 9.65 -2.23
N TYR A 97 9.29 10.29 -2.41
CA TYR A 97 9.66 11.46 -1.61
C TYR A 97 8.76 12.66 -1.91
N GLY A 98 8.36 12.88 -3.16
CA GLY A 98 7.41 13.93 -3.53
C GLY A 98 6.08 13.72 -2.81
N LYS A 99 5.54 12.50 -2.81
CA LYS A 99 4.33 12.18 -2.04
C LYS A 99 4.48 12.41 -0.55
N LEU A 100 5.66 12.15 0.02
CA LEU A 100 5.93 12.43 1.42
C LEU A 100 5.82 13.92 1.71
N VAL A 101 6.49 14.76 0.92
CA VAL A 101 6.47 16.22 1.08
C VAL A 101 5.07 16.79 0.83
N ASP A 102 4.38 16.31 -0.20
CA ASP A 102 3.06 16.80 -0.59
C ASP A 102 1.97 16.45 0.44
N GLN A 103 2.05 15.27 1.04
CA GLN A 103 1.00 14.76 1.94
C GLN A 103 1.33 14.93 3.43
N TYR A 104 2.60 15.05 3.77
CA TYR A 104 3.10 15.13 5.15
C TYR A 104 4.18 16.23 5.27
N PRO A 105 3.87 17.49 4.96
CA PRO A 105 4.85 18.57 4.91
C PRO A 105 5.54 18.85 6.25
N ASP A 106 4.87 18.54 7.36
CA ASP A 106 5.39 18.75 8.72
C ASP A 106 6.15 17.53 9.28
N HIS A 107 6.34 16.48 8.48
CA HIS A 107 7.07 15.30 8.93
C HIS A 107 8.58 15.50 8.85
N GLU A 108 9.21 15.68 10.01
CA GLU A 108 10.67 15.64 10.13
C GLU A 108 11.18 14.18 10.05
N GLN A 109 12.18 13.95 9.20
CA GLN A 109 12.79 12.64 8.92
C GLN A 109 13.85 12.24 9.94
#